data_AF-A0A5K1B6I9-F1
#
_entry.id   AF-A0A5K1B6I9-F1
#
_cell.length_a   1.000
_cell.length_b   1.000
_cell.length_c   1.000
_cell.angle_alpha   90.00
_cell.angle_beta   90.00
_cell.angle_gamma   90.00
#
_symmetry.space_group_name_H-M   'P 1'
#
loop_
_entity.id
_entity.type
_entity.pdbx_description
1 polymer ?
#
loop_
_entity_poly.entity_id
_entity_poly.type
_entity_poly.pdbx_seq_one_letter_code
_entity_poly.pdbx_strand_id
1 'polypeptide(L)'
;LEGLWVSYRTTSLWETDIYVTIPKFSIVDIRPDAKQEMCLMLGSSSDIFRQRPYRDSDLSCAHSFSLSCDDPSKSACAYVANEDPPNLTMLLMDYKLRSSSQSFVFRIQQPRVLVVLDFLLAVGEFFVPALGAITGRDEIMHSHNDPITQSGHILLSTPLYQQTEDIVYLSPHRKLIADGSDVDEFVYDGCGGTICLTDEFDLNGDSMVTAHPIVIIGRGKKLRFKKVKFE
;
A
#
# COMPACT_ATOMS: atom_id res chain seq x y z
N LEU A 1 -20.51 5.36 7.25
CA LEU A 1 -20.06 6.20 6.12
C LEU A 1 -18.55 6.11 6.08
N GLU A 2 -18.02 5.19 5.28
CA GLU A 2 -16.57 5.02 5.12
C GLU A 2 -16.07 6.01 4.06
N GLY A 3 -14.97 6.72 4.35
CA GLY A 3 -14.36 7.67 3.43
C GLY A 3 -15.09 9.01 3.24
N LEU A 4 -16.09 9.34 4.06
CA LEU A 4 -16.63 10.71 4.13
C LEU A 4 -15.55 11.66 4.66
N TRP A 5 -15.27 12.73 3.93
CA TRP A 5 -14.41 13.81 4.41
C TRP A 5 -15.22 15.08 4.60
N VAL A 6 -15.05 15.72 5.75
CA VAL A 6 -15.62 17.02 6.05
C VAL A 6 -14.52 17.91 6.61
N SER A 7 -14.38 19.11 6.05
CA SER A 7 -13.51 20.15 6.57
C SER A 7 -14.34 21.40 6.78
N TYR A 8 -14.20 22.01 7.96
CA TYR A 8 -14.87 23.27 8.26
C TYR A 8 -13.84 24.29 8.71
N ARG A 9 -14.06 25.54 8.33
CA ARG A 9 -13.26 26.69 8.74
C ARG A 9 -14.19 27.83 9.08
N THR A 10 -14.00 28.44 10.25
CA THR A 10 -14.71 29.65 10.65
C THR A 10 -13.72 30.75 11.02
N THR A 11 -14.06 32.00 10.78
CA THR A 11 -13.24 33.16 11.17
C THR A 11 -13.95 34.00 12.24
N SER A 12 -13.22 34.91 12.88
CA SER A 12 -13.77 35.88 13.85
C SER A 12 -14.75 36.89 13.22
N LEU A 13 -14.82 36.93 11.88
CA LEU A 13 -15.75 37.77 11.12
C LEU A 13 -17.05 37.02 10.73
N TRP A 14 -17.35 35.89 11.38
CA TRP A 14 -18.50 35.02 11.08
C TRP A 14 -18.51 34.43 9.67
N GLU A 15 -17.35 34.42 9.00
CA GLU A 15 -17.21 33.73 7.72
C GLU A 15 -17.04 32.24 7.98
N THR A 16 -17.80 31.42 7.27
CA THR A 16 -17.78 29.95 7.41
C THR A 16 -17.54 29.31 6.05
N ASP A 17 -16.60 28.39 5.98
CA ASP A 17 -16.42 27.48 4.85
C ASP A 17 -16.64 26.04 5.32
N ILE A 18 -17.42 25.28 4.57
CA ILE A 18 -17.65 23.86 4.78
C ILE A 18 -17.34 23.14 3.46
N TYR A 19 -16.45 22.18 3.51
CA TYR A 19 -16.08 21.32 2.39
C TYR A 19 -16.48 19.89 2.74
N VAL A 20 -17.25 19.24 1.88
CA VAL A 20 -17.71 17.86 2.06
C VAL A 20 -17.35 17.03 0.84
N THR A 21 -16.78 15.86 1.04
CA THR A 21 -16.48 14.88 -0.01
C THR A 21 -17.10 13.53 0.34
N ILE A 22 -17.97 13.04 -0.55
CA ILE A 22 -18.58 11.71 -0.46
C ILE A 22 -17.98 10.84 -1.57
N PRO A 23 -17.25 9.77 -1.24
CA PRO A 23 -16.45 9.00 -2.22
C PRO A 23 -17.31 8.10 -3.12
N LYS A 24 -18.46 7.65 -2.62
CA LYS A 24 -19.41 6.83 -3.37
C LYS A 24 -20.81 7.44 -3.24
N PHE A 25 -21.31 7.97 -4.36
CA PHE A 25 -22.59 8.64 -4.43
C PHE A 25 -23.44 8.08 -5.59
N SER A 26 -24.69 7.74 -5.31
CA SER A 26 -25.66 7.26 -6.29
C SER A 26 -27.03 7.89 -6.06
N ILE A 27 -27.72 8.25 -7.14
CA ILE A 27 -29.09 8.78 -7.12
C ILE A 27 -29.99 7.77 -7.81
N VAL A 28 -31.02 7.33 -7.09
CA VAL A 28 -32.04 6.40 -7.58
C VAL A 28 -33.42 7.05 -7.46
N ASP A 29 -34.20 6.98 -8.52
CA ASP A 29 -35.62 7.30 -8.55
C ASP A 29 -36.43 6.18 -7.89
N ILE A 30 -37.13 6.53 -6.82
CA ILE A 30 -37.92 5.61 -5.98
C ILE A 30 -39.41 5.60 -6.34
N ARG A 31 -39.83 6.30 -7.41
CA ARG A 31 -41.23 6.29 -7.83
C ARG A 31 -41.68 4.87 -8.20
N PRO A 32 -42.89 4.45 -7.79
CA PRO A 32 -43.35 3.07 -7.92
C PRO A 32 -43.62 2.64 -9.38
N ASP A 33 -43.78 3.59 -10.30
CA ASP A 33 -44.00 3.40 -11.73
C ASP A 33 -42.71 3.56 -12.57
N ALA A 34 -41.58 3.90 -11.93
CA ALA A 34 -40.31 4.01 -12.62
C ALA A 34 -39.84 2.63 -13.09
N LYS A 35 -39.55 2.52 -14.39
CA LYS A 35 -38.95 1.30 -14.97
C LYS A 35 -37.58 1.06 -14.36
N GLN A 36 -37.23 -0.20 -14.10
CA GLN A 36 -36.00 -0.55 -13.40
C GLN A 36 -34.74 -0.04 -14.10
N GLU A 37 -34.74 -0.02 -15.44
CA GLU A 37 -33.68 0.54 -16.28
C GLU A 37 -33.61 2.08 -16.27
N MET A 38 -34.67 2.76 -15.80
CA MET A 38 -34.76 4.22 -15.68
C MET A 38 -34.60 4.72 -14.24
N CYS A 39 -34.55 3.82 -13.26
CA CYS A 39 -34.45 4.20 -11.85
C CYS A 39 -33.09 4.80 -11.48
N LEU A 40 -31.98 4.41 -12.12
CA LEU A 40 -30.67 4.94 -11.77
C LEU A 40 -30.39 6.24 -12.52
N MET A 41 -30.39 7.36 -11.80
CA MET A 41 -30.06 8.67 -12.37
C MET A 41 -28.57 8.97 -12.32
N LEU A 42 -27.87 8.49 -11.29
CA LEU A 42 -26.44 8.73 -11.09
C LEU A 42 -25.81 7.57 -10.31
N GLY A 43 -24.61 7.12 -10.68
CA GLY A 43 -23.90 6.02 -10.00
C GLY A 43 -23.77 4.77 -10.86
N SER A 44 -23.44 3.63 -10.26
CA SER A 44 -23.21 2.37 -10.97
C SER A 44 -24.44 1.45 -10.96
N SER A 45 -24.68 0.73 -12.06
CA SER A 45 -25.76 -0.27 -12.13
C SER A 45 -25.60 -1.40 -11.10
N SER A 46 -24.37 -1.71 -10.70
CA SER A 46 -24.05 -2.68 -9.65
C SER A 46 -24.57 -2.27 -8.26
N ASP A 47 -24.83 -0.96 -8.03
CA ASP A 47 -25.34 -0.44 -6.76
C ASP A 47 -26.86 -0.63 -6.59
N ILE A 48 -27.61 -0.74 -7.70
CA ILE A 48 -29.06 -0.97 -7.70
C ILE A 48 -29.39 -2.33 -7.06
N PHE A 49 -28.54 -3.34 -7.28
CA PHE A 49 -28.76 -4.71 -6.81
C PHE A 49 -28.52 -4.91 -5.31
N ARG A 50 -27.82 -3.98 -4.63
CA ARG A 50 -27.52 -4.11 -3.20
C ARG A 50 -28.61 -3.55 -2.27
N GLN A 51 -29.54 -2.74 -2.80
CA GLN A 51 -30.52 -2.01 -1.98
C GLN A 51 -31.92 -2.64 -1.91
N ARG A 52 -32.22 -3.71 -2.66
CA ARG A 52 -33.47 -4.46 -2.46
C ARG A 52 -33.22 -5.61 -1.49
N PRO A 53 -33.68 -5.54 -0.23
CA PRO A 53 -33.74 -6.72 0.60
C PRO A 53 -34.71 -7.70 -0.04
N TYR A 54 -34.20 -8.92 -0.24
CA TYR A 54 -34.90 -10.14 -0.60
C TYR A 54 -36.41 -10.05 -0.38
N ARG A 55 -37.16 -9.79 -1.46
CA ARG A 55 -38.56 -10.21 -1.54
C ARG A 55 -38.56 -11.39 -2.49
N ASP A 56 -38.94 -12.52 -1.92
CA ASP A 56 -39.06 -13.81 -2.57
C ASP A 56 -39.72 -13.75 -3.95
N SER A 57 -39.28 -14.71 -4.75
CA SER A 57 -39.94 -15.29 -5.93
C SER A 57 -40.13 -14.39 -7.15
N ASP A 58 -39.31 -14.72 -8.14
CA ASP A 58 -39.64 -14.91 -9.55
C ASP A 58 -39.14 -13.88 -10.57
N LEU A 59 -38.34 -14.45 -11.47
CA LEU A 59 -37.97 -14.03 -12.83
C LEU A 59 -36.69 -13.18 -12.95
N SER A 60 -35.65 -13.93 -13.30
CA SER A 60 -34.46 -13.57 -14.08
C SER A 60 -34.62 -12.35 -14.99
N CYS A 61 -33.75 -11.36 -14.82
CA CYS A 61 -33.21 -10.58 -15.93
C CYS A 61 -31.73 -10.22 -15.67
N ALA A 62 -30.90 -11.25 -15.58
CA ALA A 62 -29.48 -11.11 -15.88
C ALA A 62 -29.35 -10.95 -17.41
N HIS A 63 -29.65 -9.76 -17.94
CA HIS A 63 -29.25 -9.37 -19.29
C HIS A 63 -27.96 -8.56 -19.21
N SER A 64 -26.87 -9.27 -18.97
CA SER A 64 -25.58 -8.89 -19.55
C SER A 64 -25.75 -8.88 -21.07
N PHE A 65 -25.55 -7.74 -21.71
CA PHE A 65 -25.44 -7.66 -23.17
C PHE A 65 -24.19 -8.43 -23.62
N SER A 66 -24.33 -9.74 -23.84
CA SER A 66 -23.41 -10.51 -24.67
C SER A 66 -24.08 -10.71 -26.03
N LEU A 67 -23.53 -10.07 -27.07
CA LEU A 67 -23.85 -10.42 -28.44
C LEU A 67 -23.41 -11.87 -28.67
N SER A 68 -24.38 -12.77 -28.77
CA SER A 68 -24.19 -14.19 -29.07
C SER A 68 -23.87 -14.37 -30.56
N CYS A 69 -22.75 -15.02 -30.85
CA CYS A 69 -22.62 -15.87 -32.03
C CYS A 69 -22.36 -17.29 -31.49
N ASP A 70 -23.27 -18.20 -31.83
CA ASP A 70 -23.35 -19.58 -31.37
C ASP A 70 -22.16 -20.45 -31.82
N ASP A 71 -21.54 -21.17 -30.88
CA ASP A 71 -20.83 -22.43 -31.16
C ASP A 71 -20.71 -23.31 -29.89
N PRO A 72 -21.28 -24.52 -29.83
CA PRO A 72 -21.23 -25.37 -28.65
C PRO A 72 -20.05 -26.35 -28.73
N SER A 73 -18.82 -25.87 -28.63
CA SER A 73 -17.68 -26.73 -28.31
C SER A 73 -16.49 -25.95 -27.73
N LYS A 74 -16.46 -25.76 -26.39
CA LYS A 74 -15.21 -25.77 -25.60
C LYS A 74 -15.50 -25.70 -24.09
N SER A 75 -15.07 -26.78 -23.45
CA SER A 75 -14.68 -26.94 -22.05
C SER A 75 -14.00 -25.71 -21.44
N ALA A 76 -14.33 -25.47 -20.17
CA ALA A 76 -13.59 -24.73 -19.13
C ALA A 76 -13.41 -23.21 -19.35
N CYS A 77 -14.30 -22.42 -18.75
CA CYS A 77 -14.00 -21.03 -18.40
C CYS A 77 -14.33 -20.82 -16.92
N ALA A 78 -13.26 -20.61 -16.16
CA ALA A 78 -13.27 -20.27 -14.75
C ALA A 78 -14.18 -19.07 -14.46
N TYR A 79 -14.75 -19.05 -13.25
CA TYR A 79 -15.26 -17.85 -12.60
C TYR A 79 -14.13 -16.82 -12.52
N VAL A 80 -13.94 -16.03 -13.57
CA VAL A 80 -13.28 -14.74 -13.45
C VAL A 80 -14.36 -13.84 -12.87
N ALA A 81 -14.25 -13.58 -11.58
CA ALA A 81 -14.95 -12.47 -10.95
C ALA A 81 -14.60 -11.24 -11.80
N ASN A 82 -15.56 -10.81 -12.62
CA ASN A 82 -15.45 -9.55 -13.34
C ASN A 82 -15.55 -8.50 -12.24
N GLU A 83 -14.41 -8.12 -11.67
CA GLU A 83 -14.32 -6.94 -10.83
C GLU A 83 -14.69 -5.77 -11.72
N ASP A 84 -15.98 -5.41 -11.70
CA ASP A 84 -16.46 -4.19 -12.30
C ASP A 84 -15.55 -3.06 -11.80
N PRO A 85 -14.98 -2.24 -12.70
CA PRO A 85 -14.11 -1.15 -12.29
C PRO A 85 -14.86 -0.32 -11.25
N PRO A 86 -14.20 0.11 -10.16
CA PRO A 86 -14.87 0.87 -9.12
C PRO A 86 -15.37 2.17 -9.74
N ASN A 87 -16.66 2.20 -10.06
CA ASN A 87 -17.39 3.37 -10.52
C ASN A 87 -17.63 4.28 -9.31
N LEU A 88 -16.53 4.75 -8.70
CA LEU A 88 -16.55 5.74 -7.65
C LEU A 88 -17.02 7.04 -8.30
N THR A 89 -18.28 7.38 -8.09
CA THR A 89 -18.78 8.72 -8.36
C THR A 89 -18.62 9.51 -7.07
N MET A 90 -17.76 10.51 -7.09
CA MET A 90 -17.45 11.36 -5.95
C MET A 90 -18.32 12.62 -6.02
N LEU A 91 -19.04 12.91 -4.93
CA LEU A 91 -19.74 14.18 -4.76
C LEU A 91 -18.89 15.10 -3.88
N LEU A 92 -18.60 16.29 -4.37
CA LEU A 92 -17.93 17.35 -3.61
C LEU A 92 -18.91 18.52 -3.44
N MET A 93 -18.95 19.06 -2.23
CA MET A 93 -19.75 20.23 -1.88
C MET A 93 -18.85 21.26 -1.20
N ASP A 94 -18.77 22.45 -1.79
CA ASP A 94 -18.12 23.61 -1.21
C ASP A 94 -19.21 24.61 -0.81
N TYR A 95 -19.37 24.85 0.48
CA TYR A 95 -20.27 25.87 1.02
C TYR A 95 -19.44 26.99 1.63
N LYS A 96 -19.63 28.22 1.15
CA LYS A 96 -18.94 29.40 1.66
C LYS A 96 -19.98 30.45 2.04
N LEU A 97 -20.02 30.75 3.33
CA LEU A 97 -20.83 31.78 3.94
C LEU A 97 -19.94 32.95 4.34
N ARG A 98 -20.33 34.15 3.94
CA ARG A 98 -19.70 35.44 4.24
C ARG A 98 -20.79 36.39 4.72
N SER A 99 -20.40 37.47 5.41
CA SER A 99 -21.35 38.45 5.96
C SER A 99 -22.20 39.13 4.88
N SER A 100 -21.71 39.21 3.64
CA SER A 100 -22.40 39.85 2.51
C SER A 100 -22.75 38.89 1.36
N SER A 101 -22.32 37.63 1.41
CA SER A 101 -22.56 36.67 0.33
C SER A 101 -22.58 35.23 0.82
N GLN A 102 -23.33 34.40 0.11
CA GLN A 102 -23.30 32.95 0.31
C GLN A 102 -23.13 32.29 -1.06
N SER A 103 -22.30 31.25 -1.12
CA SER A 103 -22.11 30.45 -2.32
C SER A 103 -22.09 28.97 -1.97
N PHE A 104 -22.72 28.18 -2.82
CA PHE A 104 -22.74 26.74 -2.76
C PHE A 104 -22.30 26.20 -4.11
N VAL A 105 -21.38 25.24 -4.10
CA VAL A 105 -20.90 24.59 -5.32
C VAL A 105 -20.99 23.09 -5.11
N PHE A 106 -21.78 22.43 -5.95
CA PHE A 106 -21.83 20.97 -6.04
C PHE A 106 -21.06 20.52 -7.26
N ARG A 107 -20.14 19.56 -7.09
CA ARG A 107 -19.39 18.93 -8.17
C ARG A 107 -19.56 17.42 -8.08
N ILE A 108 -19.83 16.82 -9.22
CA ILE A 108 -19.86 15.37 -9.38
C ILE A 108 -18.64 15.01 -10.22
N GLN A 109 -17.76 14.17 -9.69
CA GLN A 109 -16.52 13.76 -10.35
C GLN A 109 -16.44 12.25 -10.43
N GLN A 110 -15.89 11.76 -11.55
CA GLN A 110 -15.42 10.39 -11.67
C GLN A 110 -13.90 10.41 -11.41
N PRO A 111 -13.41 10.18 -10.19
CA PRO A 111 -11.99 10.04 -9.91
C PRO A 111 -11.38 8.96 -10.81
N ARG A 112 -10.49 9.38 -11.71
CA ARG A 112 -9.62 8.50 -12.49
C ARG A 112 -8.20 8.73 -12.02
N VAL A 113 -7.53 7.69 -11.56
CA VAL A 113 -6.11 7.77 -11.26
C VAL A 113 -5.37 7.75 -12.60
N LEU A 114 -4.97 8.92 -13.07
CA LEU A 114 -4.01 9.05 -14.17
C LEU A 114 -2.62 8.84 -13.59
N VAL A 115 -2.16 7.59 -13.59
CA VAL A 115 -0.75 7.31 -13.25
C VAL A 115 0.07 7.45 -14.51
N VAL A 116 1.09 8.31 -14.48
CA VAL A 116 2.10 8.36 -15.55
C VAL A 116 2.96 7.11 -15.44
N LEU A 117 3.23 6.42 -16.56
CA LEU A 117 4.04 5.20 -16.57
C LEU A 117 5.39 5.41 -15.87
N ASP A 118 6.01 6.58 -16.08
CA ASP A 118 7.26 6.98 -15.43
C ASP A 118 7.18 6.98 -13.89
N PHE A 119 6.03 7.33 -13.30
CA PHE A 119 5.83 7.26 -11.86
C PHE A 119 5.74 5.81 -11.39
N LEU A 120 5.01 4.96 -12.11
CA LEU A 120 4.94 3.52 -11.78
C LEU A 120 6.33 2.88 -11.91
N LEU A 121 7.09 3.25 -12.94
CA LEU A 121 8.47 2.80 -13.11
C LEU A 121 9.36 3.29 -11.98
N ALA A 122 9.26 4.56 -11.55
CA ALA A 122 10.02 5.07 -10.42
C ALA A 122 9.67 4.37 -9.09
N VAL A 123 8.38 4.08 -8.85
CA VAL A 123 7.96 3.30 -7.67
C VAL A 123 8.46 1.86 -7.77
N GLY A 124 8.40 1.26 -8.96
CA GLY A 124 8.97 -0.06 -9.22
C GLY A 124 10.48 -0.09 -8.98
N GLU A 125 11.22 0.87 -9.51
CA GLU A 125 12.67 1.05 -9.30
C GLU A 125 13.02 1.20 -7.81
N PHE A 126 12.19 1.91 -7.04
CA PHE A 126 12.42 2.08 -5.60
C PHE A 126 12.39 0.76 -4.82
N PHE A 127 11.44 -0.12 -5.14
CA PHE A 127 11.30 -1.42 -4.45
C PHE A 127 12.12 -2.54 -5.08
N VAL A 128 12.37 -2.45 -6.39
CA VAL A 128 13.13 -3.42 -7.17
C VAL A 128 14.18 -2.66 -7.98
N PRO A 129 15.34 -2.35 -7.37
CA PRO A 129 16.40 -1.57 -8.03
C PRO A 129 16.88 -2.16 -9.37
N ALA A 130 16.75 -3.48 -9.55
CA ALA A 130 17.05 -4.16 -10.82
C ALA A 130 16.17 -3.71 -12.00
N LEU A 131 14.99 -3.12 -11.76
CA LEU A 131 14.16 -2.53 -12.82
C LEU A 131 14.82 -1.30 -13.45
N GLY A 132 15.67 -0.59 -12.70
CA GLY A 132 16.42 0.58 -13.20
C GLY A 132 17.41 0.24 -14.32
N ALA A 133 17.91 -1.00 -14.33
CA ALA A 133 18.76 -1.51 -15.39
C ALA A 133 18.02 -1.71 -16.72
N ILE A 134 16.72 -2.02 -16.64
CA ILE A 134 15.88 -2.24 -17.82
C ILE A 134 15.39 -0.91 -18.40
N THR A 135 15.22 0.12 -17.56
CA THR A 135 14.78 1.46 -17.96
C THR A 135 15.92 2.37 -18.44
N GLY A 136 17.16 1.87 -18.46
CA GLY A 136 18.32 2.61 -18.94
C GLY A 136 18.79 3.72 -17.99
N ARG A 137 18.38 3.67 -16.72
CA ARG A 137 18.85 4.58 -15.63
C ARG A 137 19.98 3.94 -14.82
N ASP A 138 20.89 3.23 -15.51
CA ASP A 138 22.05 2.56 -14.93
C ASP A 138 23.03 3.51 -14.22
N GLU A 139 22.91 4.82 -14.43
CA GLU A 139 23.82 5.82 -13.87
C GLU A 139 23.71 5.96 -12.33
N ILE A 140 22.68 5.35 -11.71
CA ILE A 140 22.51 5.28 -10.25
C ILE A 140 23.01 3.93 -9.68
N MET A 141 23.34 2.94 -10.53
CA MET A 141 23.78 1.58 -10.15
C MET A 141 25.26 1.50 -9.73
N HIS A 142 25.66 2.32 -8.76
CA HIS A 142 26.76 1.88 -7.90
C HIS A 142 26.18 0.94 -6.85
N SER A 143 26.78 -0.24 -6.62
CA SER A 143 26.34 -1.16 -5.55
C SER A 143 26.41 -0.53 -4.15
N HIS A 144 27.05 0.65 -4.06
CA HIS A 144 27.12 1.55 -2.92
C HIS A 144 25.85 2.41 -2.72
N ASN A 145 24.87 2.39 -3.62
CA ASN A 145 23.64 3.20 -3.54
C ASN A 145 22.36 2.41 -3.28
N ASP A 146 22.45 1.10 -3.06
CA ASP A 146 21.30 0.33 -2.61
C ASP A 146 21.06 0.65 -1.12
N PRO A 147 19.90 1.24 -0.74
CA PRO A 147 19.62 1.61 0.65
C PRO A 147 19.64 0.41 1.62
N ILE A 148 19.51 -0.81 1.10
CA ILE A 148 19.62 -2.05 1.87
C ILE A 148 21.09 -2.40 2.13
N THR A 149 21.98 -2.23 1.15
CA THR A 149 23.43 -2.50 1.28
C THR A 149 24.23 -1.33 1.87
N GLN A 150 23.72 -0.10 1.80
CA GLN A 150 24.36 1.12 2.33
C GLN A 150 24.53 1.12 3.85
N SER A 151 23.76 0.29 4.57
CA SER A 151 23.66 0.33 6.03
C SER A 151 24.84 -0.34 6.76
N GLY A 152 25.85 -0.85 6.05
CA GLY A 152 27.03 -1.50 6.66
C GLY A 152 26.71 -2.75 7.48
N HIS A 153 25.47 -3.26 7.38
CA HIS A 153 24.99 -4.44 8.09
C HIS A 153 25.73 -5.70 7.65
N ILE A 154 25.84 -6.66 8.56
CA ILE A 154 26.39 -7.99 8.27
C ILE A 154 25.24 -8.92 7.91
N LEU A 155 25.12 -9.24 6.62
CA LEU A 155 24.09 -10.15 6.12
C LEU A 155 24.65 -11.56 5.96
N LEU A 156 24.01 -12.51 6.63
CA LEU A 156 24.30 -13.93 6.51
C LEU A 156 23.47 -14.51 5.36
N SER A 157 24.04 -14.52 4.16
CA SER A 157 23.41 -15.11 2.98
C SER A 157 23.73 -16.60 2.81
N THR A 158 24.84 -17.07 3.39
CA THR A 158 25.31 -18.46 3.32
C THR A 158 25.23 -19.15 4.68
N PRO A 159 25.13 -20.49 4.74
CA PRO A 159 25.08 -21.24 6.01
C PRO A 159 26.29 -21.02 6.92
N LEU A 160 27.44 -20.68 6.34
CA LEU A 160 28.67 -20.35 7.07
C LEU A 160 29.13 -18.96 6.65
N TYR A 161 29.34 -18.10 7.65
CA TYR A 161 29.97 -16.80 7.50
C TYR A 161 31.26 -16.78 8.31
N GLN A 162 32.34 -16.29 7.71
CA GLN A 162 33.63 -16.13 8.37
C GLN A 162 33.91 -14.65 8.57
N GLN A 163 34.11 -14.27 9.82
CA GLN A 163 34.56 -12.93 10.17
C GLN A 163 35.96 -12.68 9.58
N THR A 164 36.11 -11.52 8.94
CA THR A 164 37.36 -11.09 8.30
C THR A 164 38.16 -10.09 9.13
N GLU A 165 37.48 -9.35 10.01
CA GLU A 165 38.07 -8.32 10.87
C GLU A 165 38.41 -8.93 12.24
N ASP A 166 39.49 -8.50 12.90
CA ASP A 166 39.80 -8.99 14.25
C ASP A 166 38.76 -8.52 15.28
N ILE A 167 38.20 -7.32 15.08
CA ILE A 167 37.17 -6.71 15.92
C ILE A 167 36.04 -6.20 15.03
N VAL A 168 34.81 -6.63 15.31
CA VAL A 168 33.60 -6.20 14.62
C VAL A 168 32.70 -5.46 15.59
N TYR A 169 32.26 -4.26 15.20
CA TYR A 169 31.31 -3.47 16.00
C TYR A 169 29.88 -3.70 15.53
N LEU A 170 28.97 -3.99 16.45
CA LEU A 170 27.54 -4.04 16.19
C LEU A 170 26.82 -2.92 16.95
N SER A 171 25.86 -2.29 16.28
CA SER A 171 25.03 -1.22 16.82
C SER A 171 23.64 -1.23 16.19
N PRO A 172 22.68 -0.42 16.66
CA PRO A 172 21.41 -0.23 15.95
C PRO A 172 21.58 0.24 14.49
N HIS A 173 22.70 0.88 14.17
CA HIS A 173 23.06 1.32 12.83
C HIS A 173 23.87 0.27 12.04
N ARG A 174 24.53 -0.69 12.71
CA ARG A 174 25.28 -1.81 12.10
C ARG A 174 24.83 -3.15 12.69
N LYS A 175 23.82 -3.76 12.09
CA LYS A 175 23.17 -4.99 12.59
C LYS A 175 23.76 -6.25 11.99
N LEU A 176 23.54 -7.39 12.67
CA LEU A 176 23.77 -8.73 12.15
C LEU A 176 22.43 -9.37 11.79
N ILE A 177 22.25 -9.80 10.54
CA ILE A 177 20.98 -10.30 10.02
C ILE A 177 21.16 -11.72 9.47
N ALA A 178 20.41 -12.66 10.01
CA ALA A 178 20.33 -14.06 9.59
C ALA A 178 18.97 -14.36 8.93
N ASP A 179 18.82 -14.00 7.66
CA ASP A 179 17.56 -14.15 6.91
C ASP A 179 17.70 -14.54 5.43
N GLY A 180 18.72 -15.34 5.08
CA GLY A 180 18.85 -15.88 3.72
C GLY A 180 17.70 -16.82 3.33
N SER A 181 17.15 -16.70 2.12
CA SER A 181 15.96 -17.42 1.64
C SER A 181 16.02 -18.94 1.79
N ASP A 182 17.18 -19.54 1.53
CA ASP A 182 17.34 -21.00 1.37
C ASP A 182 18.12 -21.66 2.50
N VAL A 183 18.25 -20.98 3.65
CA VAL A 183 19.06 -21.43 4.77
C VAL A 183 18.29 -21.31 6.08
N ASP A 184 18.13 -22.44 6.76
CA ASP A 184 17.48 -22.51 8.07
C ASP A 184 18.47 -22.41 9.23
N GLU A 185 19.72 -22.83 9.02
CA GLU A 185 20.76 -22.83 10.05
C GLU A 185 22.00 -22.05 9.59
N PHE A 186 22.30 -20.97 10.30
CA PHE A 186 23.44 -20.11 10.07
C PHE A 186 24.51 -20.32 11.15
N VAL A 187 25.77 -20.27 10.72
CA VAL A 187 26.94 -20.28 11.60
C VAL A 187 27.77 -19.03 11.33
N TYR A 188 27.90 -18.18 12.35
CA TYR A 188 28.87 -17.09 12.39
C TYR A 188 30.17 -17.61 13.00
N ASP A 189 31.21 -17.81 12.18
CA ASP A 189 32.55 -18.16 12.63
C ASP A 189 33.37 -16.89 12.81
N GLY A 190 33.60 -16.49 14.06
CA GLY A 190 34.41 -15.30 14.40
C GLY A 190 35.89 -15.47 14.10
N CYS A 191 36.34 -16.67 13.71
CA CYS A 191 37.75 -16.97 13.41
C CYS A 191 38.74 -16.63 14.55
N GLY A 192 38.26 -16.48 15.79
CA GLY A 192 39.04 -16.05 16.95
C GLY A 192 38.94 -14.55 17.26
N GLY A 193 38.24 -13.78 16.45
CA GLY A 193 38.00 -12.35 16.63
C GLY A 193 36.91 -12.03 17.68
N THR A 194 36.70 -10.74 17.88
CA THR A 194 35.81 -10.17 18.89
C THR A 194 34.66 -9.42 18.23
N ILE A 195 33.45 -9.55 18.78
CA ILE A 195 32.30 -8.69 18.52
C ILE A 195 32.14 -7.75 19.71
N CYS A 196 32.18 -6.44 19.44
CA CYS A 196 31.95 -5.39 20.42
C CYS A 196 30.59 -4.73 20.16
N LEU A 197 29.83 -4.48 21.22
CA LEU A 197 28.61 -3.68 21.13
C LEU A 197 28.96 -2.21 21.36
N THR A 198 28.67 -1.34 20.38
CA THR A 198 28.81 0.11 20.55
C THR A 198 27.50 0.69 21.02
N ASP A 199 27.51 1.25 22.23
CA ASP A 199 26.40 2.02 22.77
C ASP A 199 26.54 3.46 22.24
N GLU A 200 25.97 3.72 21.07
CA GLU A 200 25.68 5.10 20.67
C GLU A 200 24.45 5.55 21.46
N PHE A 201 24.66 5.92 22.73
CA PHE A 201 23.69 6.71 23.46
C PHE A 201 23.49 8.00 22.67
N ASP A 202 22.29 8.18 22.13
CA ASP A 202 21.84 9.48 21.64
C ASP A 202 22.15 10.51 22.72
N LEU A 203 22.97 11.50 22.36
CA LEU A 203 23.33 12.67 23.18
C LEU A 203 22.11 13.53 23.56
N ASN A 204 20.90 13.11 23.21
CA ASN A 204 19.65 13.77 23.49
C ASN A 204 18.78 12.88 24.36
N GLY A 205 19.05 12.92 25.67
CA GLY A 205 18.17 12.82 26.85
C GLY A 205 16.73 12.28 26.80
N ASP A 206 16.30 11.50 25.81
CA ASP A 206 14.98 10.88 25.75
C ASP A 206 15.11 9.43 26.15
N SER A 207 15.14 9.24 27.47
CA SER A 207 15.04 7.96 28.13
C SER A 207 13.62 7.39 27.94
N MET A 208 13.36 6.82 26.77
CA MET A 208 12.41 5.72 26.63
C MET A 208 13.13 4.54 25.97
N VAL A 209 13.26 3.49 26.78
CA VAL A 209 13.86 2.18 26.51
C VAL A 209 13.24 1.54 25.28
N THR A 210 13.66 1.95 24.09
CA THR A 210 13.43 1.21 22.86
C THR A 210 14.69 0.41 22.61
N ALA A 211 14.70 -0.82 23.14
CA ALA A 211 15.76 -1.79 22.85
C ALA A 211 15.68 -2.12 21.35
N HIS A 212 16.51 -1.45 20.55
CA HIS A 212 16.60 -1.72 19.12
C HIS A 212 17.36 -3.04 18.91
N PRO A 213 16.79 -4.03 18.20
CA PRO A 213 17.46 -5.30 18.00
C PRO A 213 18.70 -5.11 17.11
N ILE A 214 19.85 -5.61 17.60
CA ILE A 214 21.14 -5.55 16.92
C ILE A 214 21.42 -6.86 16.15
N VAL A 215 20.87 -7.97 16.63
CA VAL A 215 20.91 -9.28 15.96
C VAL A 215 19.49 -9.66 15.57
N ILE A 216 19.24 -9.85 14.28
CA ILE A 216 17.94 -10.21 13.72
C ILE A 216 18.03 -11.61 13.13
N ILE A 217 17.15 -12.49 13.56
CA ILE A 217 17.05 -13.87 13.08
C ILE A 217 15.67 -14.03 12.45
N GLY A 218 15.64 -14.41 11.17
CA GLY A 218 14.38 -14.62 10.47
C GLY A 218 13.55 -15.75 11.08
N ARG A 219 12.24 -15.72 10.83
CA ARG A 219 11.31 -16.69 11.43
C ARG A 219 11.67 -18.12 11.01
N GLY A 220 11.81 -19.01 11.99
CA GLY A 220 12.15 -20.41 11.75
C GLY A 220 13.65 -20.68 11.53
N LYS A 221 14.48 -19.62 11.51
CA LYS A 221 15.93 -19.72 11.33
C LYS A 221 16.65 -19.84 12.66
N LYS A 222 17.86 -20.40 12.63
CA LYS A 222 18.76 -20.53 13.78
C LYS A 222 20.10 -19.89 13.46
N LEU A 223 20.68 -19.21 14.44
CA LEU A 223 22.01 -18.64 14.35
C LEU A 223 22.90 -19.23 15.44
N ARG A 224 24.07 -19.75 15.06
CA ARG A 224 25.10 -20.26 15.97
C ARG A 224 26.38 -19.46 15.83
N PHE A 225 26.91 -18.98 16.94
CA PHE A 225 28.23 -18.37 17.00
C PHE A 225 29.30 -19.44 17.28
N LYS A 226 30.43 -19.34 16.58
CA LYS A 226 31.58 -20.25 16.67
C LYS A 226 32.86 -19.41 16.72
N LYS A 227 33.78 -19.74 17.64
CA LYS A 227 35.09 -19.08 17.76
C LYS A 227 35.02 -17.54 17.73
N VAL A 228 34.14 -16.98 18.55
CA VAL A 228 33.98 -15.53 18.67
C VAL A 228 33.96 -15.14 20.14
N LYS A 229 34.57 -14.00 20.46
CA LYS A 229 34.50 -13.37 21.77
C LYS A 229 33.48 -12.23 21.71
N PHE A 230 32.70 -12.05 22.77
CA PHE A 230 31.82 -10.88 22.91
C PHE A 230 32.38 -9.97 24.01
N GLU A 231 32.47 -8.68 23.73
CA GLU A 231 32.90 -7.62 24.67
C GLU A 231 31.87 -6.50 24.77
#